data_AF-A0A938X711-F1
#
_entry.id   AF-A0A938X711-F1
#
_cell.length_a   1.000
_cell.length_b   1.000
_cell.length_c   1.000
_cell.angle_alpha   90.00
_cell.angle_beta   90.00
_cell.angle_gamma   90.00
#
_symmetry.space_group_name_H-M   'P 1'
#
loop_
_entity.id
_entity.type
_entity.pdbx_description
1 polymer ?
#
loop_
_entity_poly.entity_id
_entity_poly.type
_entity_poly.pdbx_seq_one_letter_code
_entity_poly.pdbx_strand_id
1 'polypeptide(L)'
;MINEKEEFDAYTGTVAYTAKSKQDTAYLGRFTFDSILDVEGLARVLTVIARGYLWRSDCDAGYAHRALCAWCSIPDSKKAAPKEEWQFQSDFRDLYDEFPELVSSDGAGWFYRHVHGISDFVLSHPDKVSKTAYKKAEHIFKGWDRQWRKKVVQYQVPLFSPETKGGWIIRFDDIIADALELGALREEEISLPQELTDRLASAVPEIRDDVLPTLVRYFIANKPDDTDWVVLPVSNFDAYFGTTSFSRKWLSKIPSEIMERQKQSFGVCRYRIAGDWLV
;
A
#
# COMPACT_ATOMS: atom_id res chain seq x y z
N MET A 1 9.07 2.90 -0.28
CA MET A 1 9.53 1.90 0.71
C MET A 1 10.68 2.44 1.53
N ILE A 2 11.76 2.89 0.89
CA ILE A 2 12.87 3.61 1.56
C ILE A 2 12.59 5.11 1.58
N ASN A 3 12.38 5.70 0.39
CA ASN A 3 11.82 7.03 0.26
C ASN A 3 10.29 6.95 0.47
N GLU A 4 9.83 7.51 1.58
CA GLU A 4 8.41 7.48 1.97
C GLU A 4 7.63 8.63 1.31
N LYS A 5 8.30 9.72 0.93
CA LYS A 5 7.69 10.79 0.14
C LYS A 5 7.34 10.33 -1.26
N GLU A 6 8.24 9.62 -1.94
CA GLU A 6 7.95 8.99 -3.23
C GLU A 6 6.85 7.91 -3.12
N GLU A 7 6.80 7.20 -1.99
CA GLU A 7 5.74 6.24 -1.72
C GLU A 7 4.39 6.94 -1.59
N PHE A 8 4.33 8.05 -0.85
CA PHE A 8 3.15 8.90 -0.76
C PHE A 8 2.72 9.46 -2.12
N ASP A 9 3.67 9.96 -2.91
CA ASP A 9 3.38 10.54 -4.23
C ASP A 9 2.87 9.48 -5.20
N ALA A 10 3.32 8.23 -5.09
CA ALA A 10 2.78 7.11 -5.86
C ALA A 10 1.34 6.74 -5.49
N TYR A 11 0.86 7.12 -4.29
CA TYR A 11 -0.49 6.86 -3.81
C TYR A 11 -1.45 8.04 -3.95
N THR A 12 -0.95 9.21 -4.33
CA THR A 12 -1.77 10.44 -4.42
C THR A 12 -1.60 11.17 -5.76
N GLY A 13 -0.53 10.88 -6.50
CA GLY A 13 -0.24 11.45 -7.80
C GLY A 13 -0.97 10.74 -8.96
N THR A 14 -0.55 11.08 -10.18
CA THR A 14 -1.11 10.47 -11.40
C THR A 14 -0.42 9.14 -11.71
N VAL A 15 -1.19 8.16 -12.18
CA VAL A 15 -0.66 6.85 -12.59
C VAL A 15 -0.64 6.72 -14.11
N ALA A 16 0.48 6.26 -14.66
CA ALA A 16 0.60 5.92 -16.06
C ALA A 16 0.23 4.45 -16.31
N TYR A 17 -0.92 4.21 -16.95
CA TYR A 17 -1.36 2.87 -17.33
C TYR A 17 -0.63 2.38 -18.58
N THR A 18 0.48 1.68 -18.39
CA THR A 18 1.33 1.17 -19.48
C THR A 18 1.78 -0.26 -19.23
N ALA A 19 2.06 -0.99 -20.31
CA ALA A 19 2.65 -2.33 -20.27
C ALA A 19 3.52 -2.54 -21.52
N LYS A 20 4.79 -2.88 -21.32
CA LYS A 20 5.75 -3.22 -22.39
C LYS A 20 5.68 -4.69 -22.80
N SER A 21 5.21 -5.56 -21.90
CA SER A 21 5.07 -7.00 -22.13
C SER A 21 3.99 -7.59 -21.21
N LYS A 22 3.63 -8.86 -21.40
CA LYS A 22 2.64 -9.55 -20.55
C LYS A 22 3.10 -9.77 -19.12
N GLN A 23 4.41 -9.68 -18.89
CA GLN A 23 5.04 -9.76 -17.57
C GLN A 23 5.17 -8.38 -16.92
N ASP A 24 5.05 -7.30 -17.70
CA ASP A 24 5.06 -5.94 -17.19
C ASP A 24 3.73 -5.63 -16.49
N THR A 25 3.84 -5.12 -15.29
CA THR A 25 2.76 -4.83 -14.35
C THR A 25 2.77 -3.35 -13.95
N ALA A 26 3.53 -2.49 -14.65
CA ALA A 26 3.64 -1.06 -14.33
C ALA A 26 2.28 -0.34 -14.26
N TYR A 27 1.29 -0.78 -15.02
CA TYR A 27 -0.09 -0.28 -14.95
C TYR A 27 -0.76 -0.44 -13.57
N LEU A 28 -0.25 -1.31 -12.70
CA LEU A 28 -0.72 -1.47 -11.32
C LEU A 28 -0.18 -0.39 -10.36
N GLY A 29 0.75 0.46 -10.80
CA GLY A 29 1.42 1.42 -9.92
C GLY A 29 2.12 0.72 -8.75
N ARG A 30 2.00 1.29 -7.54
CA ARG A 30 2.49 0.67 -6.30
C ARG A 30 1.44 -0.21 -5.61
N PHE A 31 0.71 -1.01 -6.40
CA PHE A 31 -0.21 -2.03 -5.91
C PHE A 31 0.05 -3.38 -6.55
N THR A 32 -0.47 -4.42 -5.91
CA THR A 32 -0.68 -5.73 -6.54
C THR A 32 -2.17 -5.99 -6.69
N PHE A 33 -2.55 -6.97 -7.50
CA PHE A 33 -3.94 -7.42 -7.53
C PHE A 33 -4.44 -7.94 -6.18
N ASP A 34 -3.56 -8.52 -5.37
CA ASP A 34 -3.92 -9.05 -4.05
C ASP A 34 -4.16 -7.86 -3.08
N SER A 35 -3.41 -6.76 -3.24
CA SER A 35 -3.70 -5.48 -2.55
C SER A 35 -5.05 -4.88 -2.94
N ILE A 36 -5.48 -5.03 -4.20
CA ILE A 36 -6.75 -4.47 -4.70
C ILE A 36 -7.95 -5.32 -4.28
N LEU A 37 -7.84 -6.64 -4.43
CA LEU A 37 -8.95 -7.57 -4.22
C LEU A 37 -9.10 -7.97 -2.75
N ASP A 38 -7.97 -8.19 -2.07
CA ASP A 38 -7.93 -8.76 -0.72
C ASP A 38 -7.46 -7.75 0.34
N VAL A 39 -7.24 -6.49 -0.06
CA VAL A 39 -6.73 -5.38 0.79
C VAL A 39 -5.40 -5.68 1.48
N GLU A 40 -4.59 -6.58 0.92
CA GLU A 40 -3.26 -6.91 1.45
C GLU A 40 -2.28 -5.73 1.36
N GLY A 41 -1.63 -5.42 2.48
CA GLY A 41 -0.68 -4.31 2.57
C GLY A 41 -1.34 -2.92 2.58
N LEU A 42 -2.67 -2.84 2.54
CA LEU A 42 -3.40 -1.57 2.49
C LEU A 42 -3.22 -0.76 3.78
N ALA A 43 -3.02 -1.41 4.93
CA ALA A 43 -2.73 -0.73 6.19
C ALA A 43 -1.52 0.22 6.03
N ARG A 44 -0.38 -0.27 5.52
CA ARG A 44 0.79 0.58 5.26
C ARG A 44 0.49 1.72 4.28
N VAL A 45 -0.26 1.45 3.20
CA VAL A 45 -0.64 2.48 2.22
C VAL A 45 -1.39 3.62 2.91
N LEU A 46 -2.41 3.28 3.71
CA LEU A 46 -3.19 4.25 4.46
C LEU A 46 -2.34 4.97 5.51
N THR A 47 -1.42 4.28 6.20
CA THR A 47 -0.49 4.92 7.15
C THR A 47 0.43 5.93 6.46
N VAL A 48 0.96 5.60 5.27
CA VAL A 48 1.79 6.54 4.48
C VAL A 48 0.97 7.77 4.07
N ILE A 49 -0.27 7.57 3.60
CA ILE A 49 -1.18 8.67 3.25
C ILE A 49 -1.47 9.53 4.49
N ALA A 50 -1.87 8.90 5.60
CA ALA A 50 -2.16 9.59 6.85
C ALA A 50 -0.96 10.44 7.30
N ARG A 51 0.24 9.87 7.39
CA ARG A 51 1.48 10.61 7.73
C ARG A 51 1.71 11.83 6.83
N GLY A 52 1.49 11.66 5.53
CA GLY A 52 1.69 12.73 4.56
C GLY A 52 0.73 13.92 4.73
N TYR A 53 -0.52 13.69 5.12
CA TYR A 53 -1.48 14.77 5.38
C TYR A 53 -1.37 15.32 6.80
N LEU A 54 -1.18 14.45 7.78
CA LEU A 54 -1.09 14.79 9.19
C LEU A 54 0.00 15.84 9.43
N TRP A 55 1.20 15.65 8.87
CA TRP A 55 2.32 16.57 9.10
C TRP A 55 2.35 17.79 8.17
N ARG A 56 1.45 17.85 7.17
CA ARG A 56 1.18 19.09 6.42
C ARG A 56 0.23 20.02 7.18
N SER A 57 -0.49 19.51 8.16
CA SER A 57 -1.53 20.21 8.91
C SER A 57 -1.20 20.35 10.40
N ASP A 58 0.07 20.52 10.75
CA ASP A 58 0.51 20.66 12.16
C ASP A 58 -0.06 19.57 13.09
N CYS A 59 0.00 18.33 12.62
CA CYS A 59 -0.47 17.16 13.35
C CYS A 59 -2.00 17.07 13.57
N ASP A 60 -2.81 17.77 12.77
CA ASP A 60 -4.27 17.66 12.81
C ASP A 60 -4.79 16.27 12.36
N ALA A 61 -5.11 15.43 13.34
CA ALA A 61 -5.72 14.12 13.15
C ALA A 61 -7.04 14.15 12.37
N GLY A 62 -7.84 15.22 12.54
CA GLY A 62 -9.09 15.41 11.82
C GLY A 62 -8.86 15.66 10.32
N TYR A 63 -7.84 16.46 9.97
CA TYR A 63 -7.44 16.67 8.58
C TYR A 63 -6.94 15.37 7.93
N ALA A 64 -6.09 14.61 8.62
CA ALA A 64 -5.64 13.30 8.13
C ALA A 64 -6.79 12.29 7.96
N HIS A 65 -7.74 12.27 8.90
CA HIS A 65 -8.95 11.44 8.78
C HIS A 65 -9.78 11.80 7.54
N ARG A 66 -10.02 13.08 7.28
CA ARG A 66 -10.75 13.53 6.08
C ARG A 66 -9.98 13.19 4.80
N ALA A 67 -8.65 13.29 4.78
CA ALA A 67 -7.84 12.85 3.65
C ALA A 67 -7.99 11.34 3.37
N LEU A 68 -7.99 10.48 4.41
CA LEU A 68 -8.25 9.04 4.25
C LEU A 68 -9.65 8.77 3.68
N CYS A 69 -10.68 9.48 4.15
CA CYS A 69 -12.03 9.42 3.60
C CYS A 69 -12.05 9.82 2.11
N ALA A 70 -11.44 10.95 1.74
CA ALA A 70 -11.37 11.43 0.36
C ALA A 70 -10.65 10.43 -0.54
N TRP A 71 -9.50 9.89 -0.11
CA TRP A 71 -8.73 8.89 -0.87
C TRP A 71 -9.54 7.60 -1.09
N CYS A 72 -10.28 7.16 -0.08
CA CYS A 72 -11.09 5.95 -0.10
C CYS A 72 -12.46 6.12 -0.80
N SER A 73 -12.89 7.37 -1.06
CA SER A 73 -14.25 7.69 -1.50
C SER A 73 -14.73 6.84 -2.67
N ILE A 74 -15.95 6.35 -2.57
CA ILE A 74 -16.68 5.66 -3.62
C ILE A 74 -18.06 6.32 -3.77
N PRO A 75 -18.37 6.88 -4.97
CA PRO A 75 -19.56 7.67 -5.15
C PRO A 75 -20.79 6.80 -4.97
N ASP A 76 -21.80 7.34 -4.30
CA ASP A 76 -23.09 6.69 -4.19
C ASP A 76 -23.79 6.75 -5.55
N SER A 77 -24.61 5.72 -5.82
CA SER A 77 -25.36 5.71 -7.07
C SER A 77 -26.31 6.91 -7.10
N LYS A 78 -26.59 7.46 -8.29
CA LYS A 78 -27.58 8.56 -8.46
C LYS A 78 -28.99 8.22 -7.93
N LYS A 79 -29.25 6.94 -7.64
CA LYS A 79 -30.53 6.43 -7.10
C LYS A 79 -30.44 6.01 -5.62
N ALA A 80 -29.31 6.26 -4.96
CA ALA A 80 -29.14 5.92 -3.56
C ALA A 80 -30.08 6.79 -2.71
N ALA A 81 -30.78 6.16 -1.76
CA ALA A 81 -31.53 6.90 -0.77
C ALA A 81 -30.54 7.72 0.10
N PRO A 82 -30.92 8.93 0.55
CA PRO A 82 -30.13 9.66 1.54
C PRO A 82 -29.86 8.76 2.75
N LYS A 83 -28.60 8.70 3.17
CA LYS A 83 -28.22 8.00 4.40
C LYS A 83 -28.58 8.89 5.59
N GLU A 84 -29.04 8.29 6.68
CA GLU A 84 -29.23 9.00 7.94
C GLU A 84 -27.88 9.40 8.54
N GLU A 85 -27.80 10.47 9.33
CA GLU A 85 -26.55 11.01 9.90
C GLU A 85 -25.73 9.98 10.68
N TRP A 86 -26.37 8.97 11.27
CA TRP A 86 -25.69 7.92 12.03
C TRP A 86 -25.06 6.82 11.16
N GLN A 87 -25.35 6.78 9.85
CA GLN A 87 -24.80 5.77 8.94
C GLN A 87 -23.47 6.24 8.36
N PHE A 88 -22.40 5.48 8.59
CA PHE A 88 -21.11 5.75 7.95
C PHE A 88 -21.27 5.84 6.43
N GLN A 89 -20.84 6.97 5.87
CA GLN A 89 -20.91 7.25 4.45
C GLN A 89 -19.69 6.69 3.71
N SER A 90 -19.80 6.61 2.39
CA SER A 90 -18.70 6.14 1.53
C SER A 90 -18.41 7.09 0.39
N ASP A 91 -19.31 8.04 0.15
CA ASP A 91 -19.20 9.10 -0.84
C ASP A 91 -18.81 10.37 -0.10
N PHE A 92 -17.62 10.90 -0.41
CA PHE A 92 -17.05 12.08 0.22
C PHE A 92 -16.78 13.18 -0.81
N ARG A 93 -17.70 13.34 -1.78
CA ARG A 93 -17.62 14.42 -2.79
C ARG A 93 -17.56 15.82 -2.21
N ASP A 94 -18.08 16.01 -1.00
CA ASP A 94 -18.02 17.25 -0.24
C ASP A 94 -16.60 17.63 0.15
N LEU A 95 -15.68 16.66 0.20
CA LEU A 95 -14.25 16.90 0.44
C LEU A 95 -13.48 17.32 -0.82
N TYR A 96 -14.14 17.49 -1.97
CA TYR A 96 -13.49 17.89 -3.23
C TYR A 96 -12.73 19.21 -3.11
N ASP A 97 -13.32 20.21 -2.45
CA ASP A 97 -12.70 21.53 -2.32
C ASP A 97 -11.46 21.49 -1.40
N GLU A 98 -11.43 20.57 -0.43
CA GLU A 98 -10.29 20.39 0.50
C GLU A 98 -9.19 19.49 -0.10
N PHE A 99 -9.56 18.45 -0.86
CA PHE A 99 -8.63 17.46 -1.41
C PHE A 99 -8.92 17.12 -2.90
N PRO A 100 -8.78 18.07 -3.84
CA PRO A 100 -9.11 17.86 -5.25
C PRO A 100 -8.22 16.81 -5.94
N GLU A 101 -7.03 16.52 -5.39
CA GLU A 101 -6.14 15.44 -5.83
C GLU A 101 -6.64 14.05 -5.40
N LEU A 102 -7.33 13.97 -4.25
CA LEU A 102 -7.78 12.71 -3.67
C LEU A 102 -9.17 12.33 -4.15
N VAL A 103 -10.12 13.24 -4.16
CA VAL A 103 -11.49 12.97 -4.59
C VAL A 103 -11.86 13.91 -5.73
N SER A 104 -12.63 13.44 -6.71
CA SER A 104 -13.15 14.29 -7.78
C SER A 104 -14.52 14.85 -7.42
N SER A 105 -14.98 15.86 -8.15
CA SER A 105 -16.25 16.55 -7.90
C SER A 105 -17.49 15.64 -7.99
N ASP A 106 -17.37 14.46 -8.60
CA ASP A 106 -18.43 13.44 -8.65
C ASP A 106 -18.40 12.44 -7.48
N GLY A 107 -17.39 12.53 -6.60
CA GLY A 107 -17.19 11.69 -5.42
C GLY A 107 -16.28 10.49 -5.63
N ALA A 108 -15.68 10.31 -6.81
CA ALA A 108 -14.72 9.24 -7.04
C ALA A 108 -13.41 9.54 -6.31
N GLY A 109 -13.05 8.72 -5.32
CA GLY A 109 -11.78 8.81 -4.59
C GLY A 109 -10.60 8.24 -5.40
N TRP A 110 -9.38 8.54 -4.97
CA TRP A 110 -8.17 8.22 -5.72
C TRP A 110 -8.03 6.72 -5.93
N PHE A 111 -8.25 5.92 -4.88
CA PHE A 111 -8.14 4.46 -4.99
C PHE A 111 -9.21 3.87 -5.89
N TYR A 112 -10.45 4.38 -5.78
CA TYR A 112 -11.54 4.00 -6.66
C TYR A 112 -11.18 4.27 -8.13
N ARG A 113 -10.75 5.50 -8.46
CA ARG A 113 -10.32 5.86 -9.82
C ARG A 113 -9.16 4.99 -10.28
N HIS A 114 -8.21 4.71 -9.39
CA HIS A 114 -7.04 3.91 -9.71
C HIS A 114 -7.41 2.46 -10.08
N VAL A 115 -8.24 1.82 -9.26
CA VAL A 115 -8.71 0.43 -9.47
C VAL A 115 -9.53 0.29 -10.75
N HIS A 116 -10.42 1.23 -11.03
CA HIS A 116 -11.18 1.25 -12.29
C HIS A 116 -10.28 1.52 -13.49
N GLY A 117 -9.31 2.44 -13.38
CA GLY A 117 -8.33 2.68 -14.45
C GLY A 117 -7.46 1.45 -14.76
N ILE A 118 -7.08 0.66 -13.75
CA ILE A 118 -6.43 -0.65 -13.95
C ILE A 118 -7.35 -1.58 -14.73
N SER A 119 -8.60 -1.72 -14.29
CA SER A 119 -9.57 -2.61 -14.92
C SER A 119 -9.79 -2.23 -16.40
N ASP A 120 -10.03 -0.96 -16.68
CA ASP A 120 -10.25 -0.44 -18.03
C ASP A 120 -9.04 -0.65 -18.92
N PHE A 121 -7.83 -0.37 -18.41
CA PHE A 121 -6.59 -0.60 -19.16
C PHE A 121 -6.42 -2.07 -19.54
N VAL A 122 -6.57 -2.98 -18.56
CA VAL A 122 -6.38 -4.43 -18.75
C VAL A 122 -7.40 -5.00 -19.73
N LEU A 123 -8.67 -4.59 -19.62
CA LEU A 123 -9.75 -5.07 -20.48
C LEU A 123 -9.63 -4.52 -21.91
N SER A 124 -9.11 -3.30 -22.07
CA SER A 124 -8.89 -2.66 -23.38
C SER A 124 -7.63 -3.16 -24.10
N HIS A 125 -6.70 -3.81 -23.40
CA HIS A 125 -5.42 -4.28 -23.94
C HIS A 125 -5.14 -5.76 -23.61
N PRO A 126 -6.03 -6.70 -23.98
CA PRO A 126 -5.90 -8.12 -23.63
C PRO A 126 -4.65 -8.79 -24.23
N ASP A 127 -4.08 -8.22 -25.29
CA ASP A 127 -2.85 -8.67 -25.94
C ASP A 127 -1.58 -8.29 -25.18
N LYS A 128 -1.62 -7.21 -24.39
CA LYS A 128 -0.47 -6.69 -23.62
C LYS A 128 -0.38 -7.24 -22.19
N VAL A 129 -1.43 -7.90 -21.72
CA VAL A 129 -1.54 -8.36 -20.32
C VAL A 129 -1.61 -9.88 -20.23
N SER A 130 -1.34 -10.43 -19.04
CA SER A 130 -1.50 -11.86 -18.80
C SER A 130 -2.98 -12.26 -18.74
N LYS A 131 -3.31 -13.51 -19.10
CA LYS A 131 -4.67 -14.06 -18.96
C LYS A 131 -5.18 -14.00 -17.52
N THR A 132 -4.29 -14.14 -16.55
CA THR A 132 -4.61 -14.04 -15.13
C THR A 132 -5.01 -12.62 -14.76
N ALA A 133 -4.25 -11.62 -15.20
CA ALA A 133 -4.58 -10.20 -14.99
C ALA A 133 -5.94 -9.86 -15.61
N TYR A 134 -6.20 -10.32 -16.84
CA TYR A 134 -7.49 -10.11 -17.51
C TYR A 134 -8.67 -10.64 -16.68
N LYS A 135 -8.59 -11.89 -16.20
CA LYS A 135 -9.64 -12.47 -15.35
C LYS A 135 -9.85 -11.68 -14.05
N LYS A 136 -8.78 -11.17 -13.44
CA LYS A 136 -8.86 -10.34 -12.24
C LYS A 136 -9.52 -8.98 -12.54
N ALA A 137 -9.21 -8.36 -13.67
CA ALA A 137 -9.88 -7.13 -14.11
C ALA A 137 -11.38 -7.35 -14.38
N GLU A 138 -11.78 -8.48 -14.99
CA GLU A 138 -13.20 -8.82 -15.12
C GLU A 138 -13.91 -8.92 -13.76
N HIS A 139 -13.24 -9.45 -12.75
CA HIS A 139 -13.79 -9.52 -11.39
C HIS A 139 -13.93 -8.12 -10.77
N ILE A 140 -12.94 -7.25 -10.98
CA ILE A 140 -13.00 -5.85 -10.53
C ILE A 140 -14.22 -5.16 -11.15
N PHE A 141 -14.32 -5.20 -12.48
CA PHE A 141 -15.42 -4.60 -13.25
C PHE A 141 -16.81 -5.06 -12.79
N LYS A 142 -16.96 -6.34 -12.42
CA LYS A 142 -18.28 -6.93 -12.11
C LYS A 142 -18.77 -6.65 -10.68
N GLY A 143 -17.90 -6.38 -9.71
CA GLY A 143 -18.36 -6.41 -8.32
C GLY A 143 -17.46 -5.83 -7.24
N TRP A 144 -16.32 -5.23 -7.58
CA TRP A 144 -15.41 -4.68 -6.57
C TRP A 144 -16.03 -3.53 -5.77
N ASP A 145 -16.79 -2.64 -6.41
CA ASP A 145 -17.45 -1.48 -5.78
C ASP A 145 -18.26 -1.83 -4.53
N ARG A 146 -19.00 -2.94 -4.57
CA ARG A 146 -19.82 -3.37 -3.44
C ARG A 146 -18.95 -3.80 -2.26
N GLN A 147 -17.83 -4.47 -2.54
CA GLN A 147 -16.90 -4.92 -1.51
C GLN A 147 -16.13 -3.74 -0.94
N TRP A 148 -15.61 -2.86 -1.81
CA TRP A 148 -14.90 -1.66 -1.40
C TRP A 148 -15.76 -0.75 -0.53
N ARG A 149 -17.00 -0.46 -0.93
CA ARG A 149 -17.94 0.33 -0.12
C ARG A 149 -18.12 -0.22 1.30
N LYS A 150 -18.22 -1.53 1.46
CA LYS A 150 -18.30 -2.16 2.79
C LYS A 150 -17.02 -1.93 3.60
N LYS A 151 -15.85 -1.97 2.97
CA LYS A 151 -14.56 -1.70 3.62
C LYS A 151 -14.44 -0.26 4.06
N VAL A 152 -14.78 0.71 3.20
CA VAL A 152 -14.74 2.15 3.54
C VAL A 152 -15.63 2.47 4.75
N VAL A 153 -16.84 1.93 4.77
CA VAL A 153 -17.75 2.04 5.93
C VAL A 153 -17.12 1.40 7.16
N GLN A 154 -16.56 0.20 7.04
CA GLN A 154 -15.92 -0.52 8.14
C GLN A 154 -14.72 0.23 8.73
N TYR A 155 -13.91 0.89 7.90
CA TYR A 155 -12.69 1.58 8.35
C TYR A 155 -12.97 2.79 9.23
N GLN A 156 -14.17 3.37 9.14
CA GLN A 156 -14.59 4.53 9.93
C GLN A 156 -15.21 4.14 11.28
N VAL A 157 -15.48 2.86 11.52
CA VAL A 157 -16.18 2.44 12.73
C VAL A 157 -15.26 2.64 13.94
N PRO A 158 -15.70 3.40 14.97
CA PRO A 158 -14.89 3.67 16.15
C PRO A 158 -14.49 2.41 16.91
N LEU A 159 -13.31 2.44 17.54
CA LEU A 159 -12.79 1.34 18.37
C LEU A 159 -13.82 0.82 19.39
N PHE A 160 -14.56 1.72 20.05
CA PHE A 160 -15.51 1.37 21.10
C PHE A 160 -16.94 1.09 20.60
N SER A 161 -17.18 1.05 19.29
CA SER A 161 -18.49 0.69 18.76
C SER A 161 -18.86 -0.76 19.12
N PRO A 162 -20.09 -1.04 19.59
CA PRO A 162 -20.56 -2.41 19.81
C PRO A 162 -20.54 -3.28 18.55
N GLU A 163 -20.53 -2.66 17.37
CA GLU A 163 -20.49 -3.33 16.06
C GLU A 163 -19.05 -3.71 15.65
N THR A 164 -18.05 -3.23 16.39
CA THR A 164 -16.64 -3.50 16.11
C THR A 164 -16.33 -4.98 16.26
N LYS A 165 -15.90 -5.59 15.15
CA LYS A 165 -15.43 -6.98 15.16
C LYS A 165 -13.92 -6.99 15.37
N GLY A 166 -13.45 -7.73 16.37
CA GLY A 166 -12.01 -7.84 16.68
C GLY A 166 -11.13 -8.41 15.56
N GLY A 167 -11.71 -8.96 14.49
CA GLY A 167 -10.98 -9.37 13.28
C GLY A 167 -10.77 -8.26 12.24
N TRP A 168 -11.16 -7.01 12.54
CA TRP A 168 -10.92 -5.88 11.66
C TRP A 168 -9.47 -5.43 11.74
N ILE A 169 -8.71 -5.66 10.67
CA ILE A 169 -7.28 -5.37 10.58
C ILE A 169 -7.00 -3.89 10.29
N ILE A 170 -7.99 -3.13 9.79
CA ILE A 170 -7.82 -1.73 9.40
C ILE A 170 -8.98 -0.89 9.95
N ARG A 171 -8.64 0.19 10.65
CA ARG A 171 -9.52 1.31 11.03
C ARG A 171 -8.74 2.63 10.89
N PHE A 172 -9.40 3.71 10.53
CA PHE A 172 -8.74 5.01 10.37
C PHE A 172 -8.12 5.51 11.69
N ASP A 173 -8.77 5.29 12.83
CA ASP A 173 -8.20 5.66 14.13
C ASP A 173 -6.86 4.94 14.40
N ASP A 174 -6.76 3.63 14.11
CA ASP A 174 -5.50 2.88 14.28
C ASP A 174 -4.44 3.38 13.30
N ILE A 175 -4.83 3.66 12.04
CA ILE A 175 -3.92 4.17 11.01
C ILE A 175 -3.35 5.55 11.39
N ILE A 176 -4.18 6.41 11.98
CA ILE A 176 -3.75 7.74 12.43
C ILE A 176 -2.87 7.62 13.68
N ALA A 177 -3.17 6.69 14.60
CA ALA A 177 -2.31 6.39 15.73
C ALA A 177 -0.92 5.91 15.25
N ASP A 178 -0.87 4.93 14.35
CA ASP A 178 0.37 4.46 13.73
C ASP A 178 1.12 5.60 13.03
N ALA A 179 0.40 6.51 12.36
CA ALA A 179 0.99 7.66 11.70
C ALA A 179 1.63 8.65 12.68
N LEU A 180 0.98 8.91 13.82
CA LEU A 180 1.53 9.74 14.90
C LEU A 180 2.81 9.11 15.48
N GLU A 181 2.80 7.81 15.74
CA GLU A 181 3.94 7.07 16.29
C GLU A 181 5.15 7.07 15.34
N LEU A 182 4.89 6.91 14.04
CA LEU A 182 5.95 6.82 13.02
C LEU A 182 6.53 8.18 12.60
N GLY A 183 5.88 9.29 12.92
CA GLY A 183 6.40 10.61 12.59
C GLY A 183 6.39 10.95 11.09
N ALA A 184 7.25 11.89 10.70
CA ALA A 184 7.24 12.49 9.36
C ALA A 184 7.65 11.50 8.30
N LEU A 185 7.08 11.60 7.09
CA LEU A 185 7.58 10.84 5.94
C LEU A 185 9.07 11.14 5.77
N ARG A 186 9.89 10.09 5.69
CA ARG A 186 11.31 10.23 5.41
C ARG A 186 11.56 10.50 3.94
N GLU A 187 12.42 11.47 3.71
CA GLU A 187 12.93 11.85 2.38
C GLU A 187 14.36 11.34 2.16
N GLU A 188 15.10 11.09 3.24
CA GLU A 188 16.51 10.67 3.18
C GLU A 188 16.65 9.22 2.69
N GLU A 189 17.45 9.03 1.64
CA GLU A 189 17.86 7.70 1.21
C GLU A 189 19.03 7.20 2.07
N ILE A 190 18.86 6.04 2.68
CA ILE A 190 19.96 5.35 3.35
C ILE A 190 20.95 4.84 2.30
N SER A 191 22.10 5.51 2.22
CA SER A 191 23.21 5.04 1.40
C SER A 191 23.92 3.88 2.09
N LEU A 192 24.16 2.80 1.35
CA LEU A 192 25.07 1.74 1.76
C LEU A 192 26.44 1.98 1.12
N PRO A 193 27.55 1.58 1.76
CA PRO A 193 28.84 1.53 1.10
C PRO A 193 28.76 0.77 -0.23
N GLN A 194 29.49 1.22 -1.26
CA GLN A 194 29.45 0.58 -2.57
C GLN A 194 29.89 -0.89 -2.50
N GLU A 195 30.94 -1.16 -1.72
CA GLU A 195 31.45 -2.52 -1.48
C GLU A 195 30.36 -3.44 -0.89
N LEU A 196 29.61 -2.96 0.11
CA LEU A 196 28.50 -3.69 0.70
C LEU A 196 27.36 -3.88 -0.31
N THR A 197 27.06 -2.86 -1.11
CA THR A 197 26.03 -2.92 -2.16
C THR A 197 26.36 -3.99 -3.20
N ASP A 198 27.59 -4.01 -3.70
CA ASP A 198 28.05 -4.99 -4.71
C ASP A 198 28.07 -6.41 -4.14
N ARG A 199 28.51 -6.55 -2.89
CA ARG A 199 28.49 -7.82 -2.16
C ARG A 199 27.07 -8.35 -1.99
N LEU A 200 26.11 -7.50 -1.58
CA LEU A 200 24.69 -7.86 -1.44
C LEU A 200 24.06 -8.22 -2.79
N ALA A 201 24.35 -7.46 -3.84
CA ALA A 201 23.85 -7.68 -5.19
C ALA A 201 24.26 -9.05 -5.76
N SER A 202 25.45 -9.52 -5.39
CA SER A 202 26.02 -10.79 -5.89
C SER A 202 25.79 -11.96 -4.93
N ALA A 203 25.29 -11.73 -3.73
CA ALA A 203 25.21 -12.76 -2.68
C ALA A 203 24.23 -13.89 -2.99
N VAL A 204 23.15 -13.59 -3.73
CA VAL A 204 22.11 -14.56 -4.10
C VAL A 204 21.78 -14.39 -5.59
N PRO A 205 22.51 -15.07 -6.50
CA PRO A 205 22.38 -14.86 -7.95
C PRO A 205 20.99 -15.17 -8.53
N GLU A 206 20.15 -15.92 -7.82
CA GLU A 206 18.82 -16.34 -8.30
C GLU A 206 17.68 -15.36 -7.97
N ILE A 207 18.00 -14.20 -7.40
CA ILE A 207 17.08 -13.08 -7.17
C ILE A 207 17.60 -11.81 -7.86
N ARG A 208 16.79 -10.77 -7.95
CA ARG A 208 17.20 -9.49 -8.54
C ARG A 208 18.23 -8.80 -7.62
N ASP A 209 19.26 -8.21 -8.22
CA ASP A 209 20.45 -7.64 -7.56
C ASP A 209 20.13 -6.49 -6.58
N ASP A 210 19.07 -5.73 -6.82
CA ASP A 210 18.62 -4.64 -5.97
C ASP A 210 17.80 -5.09 -4.73
N VAL A 211 17.37 -6.36 -4.66
CA VAL A 211 16.45 -6.82 -3.60
C VAL A 211 17.13 -6.81 -2.24
N LEU A 212 18.30 -7.43 -2.10
CA LEU A 212 19.03 -7.47 -0.83
C LEU A 212 19.49 -6.07 -0.37
N PRO A 213 20.11 -5.22 -1.23
CA PRO A 213 20.40 -3.84 -0.87
C PRO A 213 19.16 -3.07 -0.38
N THR A 214 18.00 -3.25 -1.03
CA THR A 214 16.76 -2.59 -0.61
C THR A 214 16.29 -3.09 0.75
N LEU A 215 16.34 -4.40 1.00
CA LEU A 215 15.98 -4.97 2.31
C LEU A 215 16.91 -4.47 3.42
N VAL A 216 18.22 -4.42 3.18
CA VAL A 216 19.18 -3.91 4.17
C VAL A 216 18.94 -2.43 4.46
N ARG A 217 18.72 -1.59 3.43
CA ARG A 217 18.34 -0.19 3.63
C ARG A 217 17.06 -0.07 4.46
N TYR A 218 16.03 -0.85 4.14
CA TYR A 218 14.79 -0.84 4.91
C TYR A 218 15.02 -1.30 6.36
N PHE A 219 15.88 -2.30 6.58
CA PHE A 219 16.24 -2.78 7.91
C PHE A 219 16.85 -1.66 8.74
N ILE A 220 17.92 -1.03 8.23
CA ILE A 220 18.61 0.07 8.93
C ILE A 220 17.64 1.21 9.23
N ALA A 221 16.77 1.54 8.26
CA ALA A 221 15.83 2.64 8.44
C ALA A 221 14.75 2.34 9.49
N ASN A 222 14.34 1.09 9.67
CA ASN A 222 13.17 0.73 10.47
C ASN A 222 13.51 -0.16 11.68
N LYS A 223 14.81 -0.28 12.04
CA LYS A 223 15.25 -1.05 13.19
C LYS A 223 14.86 -0.32 14.49
N PRO A 224 14.02 -0.92 15.35
CA PRO A 224 13.78 -0.38 16.68
C PRO A 224 15.01 -0.54 17.58
N ASP A 225 15.11 0.29 18.61
CA ASP A 225 16.22 0.27 19.56
C ASP A 225 16.21 -0.97 20.47
N ASP A 226 15.03 -1.52 20.75
CA ASP A 226 14.80 -2.58 21.73
C ASP A 226 14.81 -4.01 21.14
N THR A 227 14.96 -4.13 19.82
CA THR A 227 14.96 -5.44 19.13
C THR A 227 15.80 -5.44 17.86
N ASP A 228 16.32 -6.61 17.51
CA ASP A 228 17.00 -6.83 16.23
C ASP A 228 16.05 -7.25 15.11
N TRP A 229 14.75 -7.36 15.41
CA TRP A 229 13.72 -7.73 14.44
C TRP A 229 13.01 -6.50 13.88
N VAL A 230 12.92 -6.43 12.56
CA VAL A 230 12.16 -5.42 11.83
C VAL A 230 10.92 -6.05 11.21
N VAL A 231 9.82 -5.30 11.20
CA VAL A 231 8.60 -5.71 10.47
C VAL A 231 8.81 -5.51 8.98
N LEU A 232 8.72 -6.59 8.20
CA LEU A 232 8.79 -6.59 6.74
C LEU A 232 7.37 -6.59 6.15
N PRO A 233 6.91 -5.48 5.53
CA PRO A 233 5.64 -5.42 4.82
C PRO A 233 5.76 -6.09 3.45
N VAL A 234 5.76 -7.42 3.43
CA VAL A 234 6.03 -8.25 2.25
C VAL A 234 5.15 -7.87 1.05
N SER A 235 3.84 -7.67 1.23
CA SER A 235 2.94 -7.32 0.12
C SER A 235 3.22 -5.92 -0.46
N ASN A 236 3.70 -4.98 0.36
CA ASN A 236 4.11 -3.65 -0.13
C ASN A 236 5.46 -3.71 -0.86
N PHE A 237 6.35 -4.62 -0.49
CA PHE A 237 7.58 -4.89 -1.24
C PHE A 237 7.28 -5.55 -2.59
N ASP A 238 6.32 -6.47 -2.67
CA ASP A 238 5.85 -7.00 -3.96
C ASP A 238 5.38 -5.86 -4.88
N ALA A 239 4.60 -4.93 -4.33
CA ALA A 239 4.12 -3.76 -5.06
C ALA A 239 5.26 -2.81 -5.47
N TYR A 240 6.21 -2.56 -4.57
CA TYR A 240 7.38 -1.72 -4.83
C TYR A 240 8.28 -2.29 -5.93
N PHE A 241 8.51 -3.60 -5.92
CA PHE A 241 9.30 -4.27 -6.96
C PHE A 241 8.51 -4.53 -8.24
N GLY A 242 7.20 -4.25 -8.23
CA GLY A 242 6.27 -4.51 -9.34
C GLY A 242 6.01 -6.01 -9.57
N THR A 243 6.33 -6.90 -8.64
CA THR A 243 6.18 -8.34 -8.86
C THR A 243 5.96 -9.10 -7.57
N THR A 244 5.08 -10.10 -7.62
CA THR A 244 4.89 -11.06 -6.51
C THR A 244 5.97 -12.13 -6.45
N SER A 245 6.99 -12.05 -7.32
CA SER A 245 8.15 -12.94 -7.25
C SER A 245 8.96 -12.71 -5.97
N PHE A 246 8.92 -11.50 -5.40
CA PHE A 246 9.58 -11.22 -4.14
C PHE A 246 9.04 -12.12 -3.03
N SER A 247 7.74 -12.06 -2.75
CA SER A 247 7.10 -12.86 -1.70
C SER A 247 7.08 -14.35 -2.02
N ARG A 248 6.79 -14.72 -3.27
CA ARG A 248 6.52 -16.13 -3.65
C ARG A 248 7.75 -16.94 -4.03
N LYS A 249 8.88 -16.28 -4.35
CA LYS A 249 10.07 -16.97 -4.89
C LYS A 249 11.38 -16.48 -4.29
N TRP A 250 11.59 -15.17 -4.17
CA TRP A 250 12.90 -14.63 -3.80
C TRP A 250 13.14 -14.73 -2.29
N LEU A 251 12.15 -14.43 -1.45
CA LEU A 251 12.26 -14.52 0.01
C LEU A 251 12.63 -15.92 0.54
N SER A 252 12.29 -16.99 -0.18
CA SER A 252 12.65 -18.36 0.20
C SER A 252 14.07 -18.75 -0.20
N LYS A 253 14.72 -17.97 -1.07
CA LYS A 253 16.09 -18.26 -1.56
C LYS A 253 17.16 -17.54 -0.76
N ILE A 254 16.79 -16.49 -0.01
CA ILE A 254 17.75 -15.75 0.81
C ILE A 254 18.19 -16.66 1.98
N PRO A 255 19.50 -16.97 2.09
CA PRO A 255 20.02 -17.81 3.17
C PRO A 255 19.91 -17.14 4.54
N SER A 256 19.76 -17.94 5.59
CA SER A 256 19.67 -17.45 6.98
C SER A 256 20.96 -16.76 7.46
N GLU A 257 22.10 -17.09 6.84
CA GLU A 257 23.40 -16.46 7.07
C GLU A 257 23.45 -14.99 6.64
N ILE A 258 22.50 -14.57 5.80
CA ILE A 258 22.31 -13.18 5.38
C ILE A 258 21.12 -12.57 6.12
N MET A 259 19.98 -13.26 6.08
CA MET A 259 18.71 -12.76 6.57
C MET A 259 17.88 -13.89 7.20
N GLU A 260 17.61 -13.77 8.48
CA GLU A 260 16.64 -14.63 9.15
C GLU A 260 15.25 -14.00 9.09
N ARG A 261 14.23 -14.83 8.86
CA ARG A 261 12.83 -14.37 8.85
C ARG A 261 11.90 -15.34 9.55
N GLN A 262 10.88 -14.78 10.17
CA GLN A 262 9.77 -15.55 10.72
C GLN A 262 8.77 -15.94 9.64
N LYS A 263 7.84 -16.84 9.99
CA LYS A 263 6.76 -17.23 9.09
C LYS A 263 5.93 -16.01 8.71
N GLN A 264 5.68 -15.87 7.41
CA GLN A 264 4.80 -14.84 6.88
C GLN A 264 3.34 -15.13 7.24
N SER A 265 2.61 -14.08 7.59
CA SER A 265 1.17 -14.10 7.80
C SER A 265 0.57 -12.81 7.26
N PHE A 266 -0.51 -12.89 6.47
CA PHE A 266 -1.24 -11.74 5.91
C PHE A 266 -0.35 -10.68 5.26
N GLY A 267 0.61 -11.10 4.43
CA GLY A 267 1.47 -10.15 3.71
C GLY A 267 2.54 -9.45 4.56
N VAL A 268 2.77 -9.91 5.80
CA VAL A 268 3.77 -9.35 6.72
C VAL A 268 4.61 -10.47 7.34
N CYS A 269 5.88 -10.21 7.61
CA CYS A 269 6.69 -11.05 8.50
C CYS A 269 7.65 -10.17 9.32
N ARG A 270 8.42 -10.79 10.21
CA ARG A 270 9.57 -10.15 10.86
C ARG A 270 10.85 -10.74 10.32
N TYR A 271 11.88 -9.91 10.17
CA TYR A 271 13.19 -10.34 9.72
C TYR A 271 14.30 -9.60 10.48
N ARG A 272 15.49 -10.19 10.46
CA ARG A 272 16.72 -9.58 10.94
C ARG A 272 17.86 -9.86 9.97
N ILE A 273 18.80 -8.94 9.89
CA ILE A 273 19.98 -9.05 9.02
C ILE A 273 21.17 -9.45 9.90
N ALA A 274 21.97 -10.41 9.43
CA ALA A 274 23.18 -10.82 10.14
C ALA A 274 24.21 -9.69 10.15
N GLY A 275 24.91 -9.51 11.27
CA GLY A 275 25.79 -8.36 11.52
C GLY A 275 26.85 -8.12 10.45
N ASP A 276 27.40 -9.19 9.86
CA ASP A 276 28.40 -9.14 8.77
C ASP A 276 27.87 -8.53 7.46
N TRP A 277 26.57 -8.19 7.41
CA TRP A 277 25.87 -7.60 6.28
C TRP A 277 25.29 -6.21 6.59
N LEU A 278 25.75 -5.57 7.68
CA LEU A 278 25.32 -4.23 8.13
C LEU A 278 26.47 -3.21 8.20
N VAL A 279 27.70 -3.59 7.84
CA VAL A 279 28.93 -2.78 8.00
C VAL A 279 29.39 -2.18 6.68
#